data_AF-A0A7X9GPK4-F1
#
_entry.id   AF-A0A7X9GPK4-F1
#
_cell.length_a   1.000
_cell.length_b   1.000
_cell.length_c   1.000
_cell.angle_alpha   90.00
_cell.angle_beta   90.00
_cell.angle_gamma   90.00
#
_symmetry.space_group_name_H-M   'P 1'
#
loop_
_entity.id
_entity.type
_entity.pdbx_description
1 polymer ?
#
loop_
_entity_poly.entity_id
_entity_poly.type
_entity_poly.pdbx_seq_one_letter_code
_entity_poly.pdbx_strand_id
1 'polypeptide(L)'
;AGGALNDIYGAVQKTAEDVEASVEVTDSEVASSEKIVNLINSVATVIESTAVNAQEVAASSEEINASLETVAGSVQSSALMSQELNIQVESFKLASSKLTSMEILEKAKTDHLLWKSRIVNMLSGIEEVPPEEVTSHTNCRLGKWYFLEDNPLQVEPEFKALDEPHAMVHKMAHEAATAYQAGDIKKAQNCLKQLEKHSGKVIKYLNRLIAKEQGKY
;
A
#
# COMPACT_ATOMS: atom_id res chain seq x y z
N ALA A 1 43.37 36.71 86.46
CA ALA A 1 42.17 35.86 86.44
C ALA A 1 41.08 36.37 85.49
N GLY A 2 40.87 37.68 85.33
CA GLY A 2 39.74 38.22 84.53
C GLY A 2 39.80 38.04 83.00
N GLY A 3 40.99 38.06 82.37
CA GLY A 3 41.12 37.93 80.91
C GLY A 3 40.60 36.60 80.36
N ALA A 4 41.06 35.48 80.95
CA ALA A 4 40.64 34.14 80.53
C ALA A 4 39.12 33.89 80.70
N LEU A 5 38.50 34.49 81.72
CA LEU A 5 37.05 34.42 81.92
C LEU A 5 36.27 35.18 80.84
N ASN A 6 36.80 36.31 80.37
CA ASN A 6 36.19 37.10 79.31
C ASN A 6 36.31 36.40 77.94
N ASP A 7 37.44 35.74 77.69
CA ASP A 7 37.65 34.93 76.47
C ASP A 7 36.71 33.71 76.44
N ILE A 8 36.54 33.02 77.58
CA ILE A 8 35.58 31.92 77.71
C ILE A 8 34.14 32.41 77.48
N TYR A 9 33.78 33.56 78.07
CA TYR A 9 32.46 34.15 77.88
C TYR A 9 32.18 34.46 76.41
N GLY A 10 33.13 35.09 75.71
CA GLY A 10 33.00 35.36 74.27
C GLY A 10 32.91 34.09 73.42
N ALA A 11 33.69 33.06 73.75
CA ALA A 11 33.63 31.77 73.06
C ALA A 11 32.28 31.05 73.27
N VAL A 12 31.73 31.08 74.49
CA VAL A 12 30.41 30.50 74.80
C VAL A 12 29.29 31.25 74.08
N GLN A 13 29.35 32.59 74.06
CA GLN A 13 28.36 33.40 73.35
C GLN A 13 28.38 33.09 71.84
N LYS A 14 29.57 33.02 71.25
CA LYS A 14 29.72 32.65 69.84
C LYS A 14 29.24 31.23 69.54
N THR A 15 29.52 30.28 70.44
CA THR A 15 28.99 28.92 70.32
C THR A 15 27.46 28.90 70.39
N ALA A 16 26.84 29.73 71.23
CA ALA A 16 25.39 29.83 71.31
C ALA A 16 24.79 30.37 70.01
N GLU A 17 25.39 31.42 69.43
CA GLU A 17 25.00 31.96 68.12
C GLU A 17 25.14 30.92 66.99
N ASP A 18 26.25 30.17 66.96
CA ASP A 18 26.48 29.11 65.96
C ASP A 18 25.48 27.94 66.11
N VAL A 19 25.09 27.59 67.34
CA VAL A 19 24.07 26.57 67.61
C VAL A 19 22.70 27.04 67.13
N GLU A 20 22.33 28.30 67.37
CA GLU A 20 21.05 28.86 66.95
C GLU A 20 20.94 28.89 65.42
N ALA A 21 22.01 29.31 64.73
CA ALA A 21 22.10 29.24 63.27
C ALA A 21 22.01 27.80 62.74
N SER A 22 22.64 26.84 63.43
CA SER A 22 22.56 25.41 63.06
C SER A 22 21.16 24.84 63.21
N VAL A 23 20.41 25.26 64.22
CA VAL A 23 19.00 24.88 64.41
C VAL A 23 18.16 25.40 63.24
N GLU A 24 18.31 26.66 62.87
CA GLU A 24 17.57 27.27 61.75
C GLU A 24 17.85 26.55 60.41
N VAL A 25 19.11 26.21 60.14
CA VAL A 25 19.48 25.41 58.96
C VAL A 25 18.84 24.02 59.01
N THR A 26 18.86 23.36 60.18
CA THR A 26 18.27 22.02 60.34
C THR A 26 16.77 22.03 60.09
N ASP A 27 16.04 23.04 60.59
CA ASP A 27 14.61 23.20 60.34
C ASP A 27 14.31 23.39 58.84
N SER A 28 15.16 24.15 58.13
CA SER A 28 15.06 24.32 56.69
C SER A 28 15.28 23.01 55.91
N GLU A 29 16.28 22.22 56.31
CA GLU A 29 16.57 20.91 55.73
C GLU A 29 15.43 19.91 55.96
N VAL A 30 14.83 19.91 57.16
CA VAL A 30 13.63 19.08 57.44
C VAL A 30 12.48 19.44 56.51
N ALA A 31 12.18 20.74 56.36
CA ALA A 31 11.13 21.21 55.44
C ALA A 31 11.43 20.87 53.96
N SER A 32 12.71 20.90 53.56
CA SER A 32 13.16 20.49 52.23
C SER A 32 12.95 18.99 52.02
N SER A 33 13.30 18.17 53.02
CA SER A 33 13.13 16.72 52.98
C SER A 33 11.66 16.31 52.85
N GLU A 34 10.73 17.00 53.54
CA GLU A 34 9.29 16.77 53.39
C GLU A 34 8.82 17.04 51.95
N LYS A 35 9.32 18.10 51.30
CA LYS A 35 9.02 18.39 49.90
C LYS A 35 9.56 17.31 48.96
N ILE A 36 10.78 16.80 49.22
CA ILE A 36 11.38 15.71 48.44
C ILE A 36 10.50 14.45 48.53
N VAL A 37 10.04 14.08 49.72
CA VAL A 37 9.15 12.92 49.90
C VAL A 37 7.85 13.08 49.10
N ASN A 38 7.24 14.27 49.12
CA ASN A 38 6.03 14.55 48.34
C ASN A 38 6.26 14.45 46.83
N LEU A 39 7.40 14.94 46.34
CA LEU A 39 7.79 14.81 44.94
C LEU A 39 8.02 13.35 44.54
N ILE A 40 8.68 12.56 45.39
CA ILE A 40 8.89 11.11 45.16
C ILE A 40 7.55 10.40 45.02
N ASN A 41 6.58 10.67 45.90
CA ASN A 41 5.25 10.09 45.83
C ASN A 41 4.53 10.47 44.53
N SER A 42 4.63 11.74 44.13
CA SER A 42 4.04 12.22 42.87
C SER A 42 4.68 11.55 41.64
N VAL A 43 6.00 11.39 41.63
CA VAL A 43 6.72 10.69 40.56
C VAL A 43 6.32 9.21 40.51
N ALA A 44 6.17 8.55 41.65
CA ALA A 44 5.70 7.16 41.70
C ALA A 44 4.31 7.01 41.07
N THR A 45 3.37 7.92 41.39
CA THR A 45 2.03 7.94 40.76
C THR A 45 2.11 8.17 39.25
N VAL A 46 2.98 9.07 38.79
CA VAL A 46 3.17 9.32 37.35
C VAL A 46 3.75 8.09 36.64
N ILE A 47 4.69 7.39 37.26
CA ILE A 47 5.28 6.16 36.71
C ILE A 47 4.19 5.08 36.56
N GLU A 48 3.36 4.90 37.58
CA GLU A 48 2.28 3.91 37.56
C GLU A 48 1.25 4.23 36.47
N SER A 49 0.83 5.50 36.36
CA SER A 49 -0.05 5.94 35.28
C SER A 49 0.59 5.77 33.90
N THR A 50 1.88 6.06 33.76
CA THR A 50 2.61 5.88 32.50
C THR A 50 2.68 4.41 32.10
N ALA A 51 2.87 3.50 33.05
CA ALA A 51 2.89 2.07 32.79
C ALA A 51 1.52 1.56 32.31
N VAL A 52 0.42 2.01 32.92
CA VAL A 52 -0.94 1.69 32.47
C VAL A 52 -1.20 2.23 31.06
N ASN A 53 -0.86 3.48 30.80
CA ASN A 53 -1.04 4.08 29.47
C ASN A 53 -0.21 3.34 28.39
N ALA A 54 1.01 2.89 28.73
CA ALA A 54 1.84 2.12 27.81
C ALA A 54 1.22 0.76 27.46
N GLN A 55 0.57 0.10 28.42
CA GLN A 55 -0.17 -1.14 28.17
C GLN A 55 -1.38 -0.91 27.27
N GLU A 56 -2.12 0.18 27.47
CA GLU A 56 -3.27 0.54 26.64
C GLU A 56 -2.84 0.85 25.20
N VAL A 57 -1.73 1.57 25.01
CA VAL A 57 -1.14 1.83 23.68
C VAL A 57 -0.71 0.53 22.99
N ALA A 58 -0.12 -0.42 23.72
CA ALA A 58 0.26 -1.71 23.16
C ALA A 58 -0.97 -2.51 22.69
N ALA A 59 -2.01 -2.59 23.51
CA ALA A 59 -3.26 -3.26 23.15
C ALA A 59 -3.94 -2.60 21.94
N SER A 60 -4.02 -1.26 21.92
CA SER A 60 -4.57 -0.52 20.78
C SER A 60 -3.77 -0.74 19.50
N SER A 61 -2.44 -0.85 19.61
CA SER A 61 -1.58 -1.15 18.45
C SER A 61 -1.85 -2.54 17.87
N GLU A 62 -2.10 -3.55 18.72
CA GLU A 62 -2.48 -4.90 18.28
C GLU A 62 -3.83 -4.90 17.55
N GLU A 63 -4.83 -4.16 18.07
CA GLU A 63 -6.15 -4.02 17.44
C GLU A 63 -6.06 -3.31 16.09
N ILE A 64 -5.24 -2.26 15.98
CA ILE A 64 -4.99 -1.56 14.72
C ILE A 64 -4.37 -2.51 13.69
N ASN A 65 -3.40 -3.34 14.08
CA ASN A 65 -2.78 -4.30 13.16
C ASN A 65 -3.79 -5.33 12.64
N ALA A 66 -4.63 -5.90 13.51
CA ALA A 66 -5.69 -6.82 13.10
C ALA A 66 -6.72 -6.15 12.16
N SER A 67 -7.06 -4.89 12.45
CA SER A 67 -7.95 -4.10 11.59
C SER A 67 -7.33 -3.84 10.22
N LEU A 68 -6.02 -3.57 10.15
CA LEU A 68 -5.30 -3.38 8.89
C LEU A 68 -5.31 -4.64 8.01
N GLU A 69 -5.14 -5.83 8.60
CA GLU A 69 -5.26 -7.09 7.85
C GLU A 69 -6.66 -7.29 7.26
N THR A 70 -7.70 -6.98 8.04
CA THR A 70 -9.10 -7.05 7.59
C THR A 70 -9.38 -6.07 6.44
N VAL A 71 -8.86 -4.85 6.54
CA VAL A 71 -8.98 -3.84 5.47
C VAL A 71 -8.26 -4.30 4.21
N ALA A 72 -7.04 -4.86 4.32
CA ALA A 72 -6.29 -5.36 3.18
C ALA A 72 -7.06 -6.47 2.43
N GLY A 73 -7.62 -7.44 3.15
CA GLY A 73 -8.45 -8.50 2.57
C GLY A 73 -9.74 -7.97 1.92
N SER A 74 -10.35 -6.94 2.51
CA SER A 74 -11.55 -6.29 1.96
C SER A 74 -11.24 -5.55 0.66
N VAL A 75 -10.13 -4.80 0.60
CA VAL A 75 -9.66 -4.12 -0.61
C VAL A 75 -9.41 -5.13 -1.73
N GLN A 76 -8.76 -6.26 -1.43
CA GLN A 76 -8.53 -7.33 -2.40
C GLN A 76 -9.85 -7.91 -2.92
N SER A 77 -10.80 -8.22 -2.03
CA SER A 77 -12.11 -8.75 -2.41
C SER A 77 -12.92 -7.77 -3.27
N SER A 78 -12.89 -6.48 -2.94
CA SER A 78 -13.54 -5.44 -3.76
C SER A 78 -12.91 -5.30 -5.15
N ALA A 79 -11.59 -5.44 -5.26
CA ALA A 79 -10.90 -5.42 -6.55
C ALA A 79 -11.34 -6.60 -7.43
N LEU A 80 -11.38 -7.82 -6.87
CA LEU A 80 -11.86 -9.02 -7.56
C LEU A 80 -13.34 -8.90 -7.95
N MET A 81 -14.19 -8.40 -7.05
CA MET A 81 -15.62 -8.18 -7.34
C MET A 81 -15.82 -7.13 -8.44
N SER A 82 -14.99 -6.08 -8.49
CA SER A 82 -15.04 -5.08 -9.57
C SER A 82 -14.62 -5.66 -10.92
N GLN A 83 -13.63 -6.56 -10.93
CA GLN A 83 -13.25 -7.29 -12.14
C GLN A 83 -14.39 -8.20 -12.61
N GLU A 84 -15.01 -8.96 -11.70
CA GLU A 84 -16.14 -9.84 -12.01
C GLU A 84 -17.37 -9.05 -12.52
N LEU A 85 -17.70 -7.92 -11.88
CA LEU A 85 -18.78 -7.06 -12.33
C LEU A 85 -18.54 -6.52 -13.74
N ASN A 86 -17.30 -6.14 -14.06
CA ASN A 86 -16.94 -5.72 -15.41
C ASN A 86 -17.17 -6.84 -16.44
N ILE A 87 -16.79 -8.09 -16.11
CA ILE A 87 -17.05 -9.25 -16.97
C ILE A 87 -18.57 -9.47 -17.17
N GLN A 88 -19.38 -9.35 -16.11
CA GLN A 88 -20.83 -9.53 -16.18
C GLN A 88 -21.55 -8.43 -16.95
N VAL A 89 -21.21 -7.16 -16.73
CA VAL A 89 -21.73 -6.04 -17.52
C VAL A 89 -21.38 -6.24 -19.00
N GLU A 90 -20.21 -6.81 -19.28
CA GLU A 90 -19.78 -7.07 -20.63
C GLU A 90 -20.57 -8.17 -21.32
N SER A 91 -20.88 -9.27 -20.61
CA SER A 91 -21.69 -10.37 -21.13
C SER A 91 -23.11 -9.92 -21.47
N PHE A 92 -23.68 -9.00 -20.69
CA PHE A 92 -25.00 -8.43 -20.95
C PHE A 92 -25.02 -7.58 -22.23
N LYS A 93 -23.99 -6.76 -22.48
CA LYS A 93 -23.88 -5.95 -23.72
C LYS A 93 -23.73 -6.79 -24.99
N LEU A 94 -23.27 -8.03 -24.90
CA LEU A 94 -23.16 -8.95 -26.05
C LEU A 94 -24.51 -9.53 -26.49
N ALA A 95 -25.52 -9.54 -25.61
CA ALA A 95 -26.85 -10.05 -25.93
C ALA A 95 -27.66 -9.10 -26.83
N SER A 96 -27.27 -7.82 -26.94
CA SER A 96 -27.98 -6.82 -27.73
C SER A 96 -27.15 -6.36 -28.94
N SER A 97 -27.47 -6.89 -30.12
CA SER A 97 -27.03 -6.44 -31.47
C SER A 97 -25.54 -6.57 -31.86
N LYS A 98 -25.25 -6.52 -33.18
CA LYS A 98 -23.88 -6.50 -33.72
C LYS A 98 -23.17 -5.24 -33.21
N LEU A 99 -22.08 -5.42 -32.47
CA LEU A 99 -21.26 -4.32 -31.97
C LEU A 99 -20.67 -3.50 -33.13
N THR A 100 -20.65 -2.18 -32.95
CA THR A 100 -19.93 -1.23 -33.81
C THR A 100 -18.41 -1.39 -33.64
N SER A 101 -17.63 -0.93 -34.63
CA SER A 101 -16.16 -0.90 -34.53
C SER A 101 -15.69 -0.18 -33.27
N MET A 102 -16.34 0.93 -32.93
CA MET A 102 -16.07 1.71 -31.71
C MET A 102 -16.25 0.89 -30.43
N GLU A 103 -17.39 0.19 -30.30
CA GLU A 103 -17.66 -0.65 -29.13
C GLU A 103 -16.69 -1.81 -29.02
N ILE A 104 -16.27 -2.40 -30.15
CA ILE A 104 -15.27 -3.46 -30.17
C ILE A 104 -13.90 -2.95 -29.72
N LEU A 105 -13.50 -1.75 -30.14
CA LEU A 105 -12.23 -1.14 -29.73
C LEU A 105 -12.20 -0.82 -28.23
N GLU A 106 -13.28 -0.24 -27.68
CA GLU A 106 -13.38 0.05 -26.24
C GLU A 106 -13.41 -1.23 -25.39
N LYS A 107 -14.10 -2.27 -25.87
CA LYS A 107 -14.09 -3.60 -25.25
C LYS A 107 -12.70 -4.23 -25.30
N ALA A 108 -12.04 -4.21 -26.46
CA ALA A 108 -10.70 -4.75 -26.60
C ALA A 108 -9.68 -4.06 -25.68
N LYS A 109 -9.82 -2.74 -25.49
CA LYS A 109 -9.01 -1.98 -24.53
C LYS A 109 -9.24 -2.45 -23.09
N THR A 110 -10.49 -2.67 -22.71
CA THR A 110 -10.86 -3.17 -21.38
C THR A 110 -10.35 -4.59 -21.16
N ASP A 111 -10.62 -5.50 -22.09
CA ASP A 111 -10.14 -6.89 -22.10
C ASP A 111 -8.62 -6.95 -21.90
N HIS A 112 -7.90 -6.07 -22.61
CA HIS A 112 -6.44 -6.02 -22.57
C HIS A 112 -5.90 -5.57 -21.19
N LEU A 113 -6.52 -4.56 -20.60
CA LEU A 113 -6.14 -4.08 -19.26
C LEU A 113 -6.46 -5.12 -18.18
N LEU A 114 -7.59 -5.81 -18.30
CA LEU A 114 -7.96 -6.89 -17.38
C LEU A 114 -6.94 -8.04 -17.46
N TRP A 115 -6.59 -8.49 -18.66
CA TRP A 115 -5.56 -9.54 -18.85
C TRP A 115 -4.21 -9.14 -18.26
N LYS A 116 -3.76 -7.89 -18.47
CA LYS A 116 -2.54 -7.38 -17.83
C LYS A 116 -2.67 -7.47 -16.29
N SER A 117 -3.80 -7.06 -15.73
CA SER A 117 -4.04 -7.10 -14.29
C SER A 117 -3.96 -8.53 -13.72
N ARG A 118 -4.52 -9.52 -14.42
CA ARG A 118 -4.45 -10.94 -14.00
C ARG A 118 -3.01 -11.43 -13.89
N ILE A 119 -2.15 -11.10 -14.85
CA ILE A 119 -0.72 -11.49 -14.81
C ILE A 119 0.03 -10.79 -13.66
N VAL A 120 -0.30 -9.53 -13.36
CA VAL A 120 0.26 -8.81 -12.21
C VAL A 120 -0.19 -9.41 -10.89
N ASN A 121 -1.48 -9.74 -10.76
CA ASN A 121 -2.05 -10.43 -9.61
C ASN A 121 -1.37 -11.79 -9.39
N MET A 122 -1.15 -12.55 -10.46
CA MET A 122 -0.44 -13.82 -10.41
C MET A 122 0.96 -13.69 -9.83
N LEU A 123 1.75 -12.73 -10.32
CA LEU A 123 3.10 -12.48 -9.80
C LEU A 123 3.12 -11.95 -8.36
N SER A 124 1.98 -11.46 -7.87
CA SER A 124 1.79 -10.99 -6.50
C SER A 124 1.23 -12.08 -5.57
N GLY A 125 1.00 -13.29 -6.09
CA GLY A 125 0.42 -14.41 -5.33
C GLY A 125 -1.09 -14.25 -5.02
N ILE A 126 -1.77 -13.35 -5.72
CA ILE A 126 -3.18 -13.02 -5.52
C ILE A 126 -4.11 -13.93 -6.35
N GLU A 127 -3.62 -14.40 -7.50
CA GLU A 127 -4.40 -15.14 -8.49
C GLU A 127 -3.54 -16.26 -9.08
N GLU A 128 -4.15 -17.37 -9.49
CA GLU A 128 -3.48 -18.36 -10.33
C GLU A 128 -3.99 -18.22 -11.76
N VAL A 129 -3.06 -18.10 -12.71
CA VAL A 129 -3.39 -18.03 -14.14
C VAL A 129 -2.73 -19.22 -14.83
N PRO A 130 -3.49 -20.28 -15.14
CA PRO A 130 -2.99 -21.41 -15.90
C PRO A 130 -2.55 -20.96 -17.31
N PRO A 131 -1.40 -21.42 -17.84
CA PRO A 131 -0.94 -21.04 -19.19
C PRO A 131 -1.97 -21.33 -20.29
N GLU A 132 -2.76 -22.39 -20.15
CA GLU A 132 -3.83 -22.80 -21.05
C GLU A 132 -5.03 -21.83 -21.10
N GLU A 133 -5.26 -21.04 -20.05
CA GLU A 133 -6.28 -19.99 -20.07
C GLU A 133 -5.85 -18.80 -20.94
N VAL A 134 -4.55 -18.61 -21.15
CA VAL A 134 -4.01 -17.54 -21.98
C VAL A 134 -4.26 -17.87 -23.46
N THR A 135 -5.40 -17.38 -23.96
CA THR A 135 -5.78 -17.55 -25.38
C THR A 135 -4.75 -16.94 -26.34
N SER A 136 -4.67 -17.46 -27.58
CA SER A 136 -3.88 -16.83 -28.65
C SER A 136 -4.46 -15.46 -29.03
N HIS A 137 -3.59 -14.52 -29.42
CA HIS A 137 -3.99 -13.21 -29.94
C HIS A 137 -4.95 -13.29 -31.15
N THR A 138 -4.94 -14.38 -31.92
CA THR A 138 -5.88 -14.61 -33.03
C THR A 138 -7.25 -15.13 -32.58
N ASN A 139 -7.29 -15.83 -31.44
CA ASN A 139 -8.50 -16.47 -30.91
C ASN A 139 -9.22 -15.61 -29.86
N CYS A 140 -8.56 -14.56 -29.36
CA CYS A 140 -9.19 -13.56 -28.51
C CYS A 140 -10.20 -12.72 -29.32
N ARG A 141 -11.07 -11.98 -28.62
CA ARG A 141 -12.12 -11.18 -29.26
C ARG A 141 -11.59 -10.13 -30.23
N LEU A 142 -10.54 -9.42 -29.82
CA LEU A 142 -9.86 -8.44 -30.67
C LEU A 142 -9.27 -9.13 -31.91
N GLY A 143 -8.61 -10.27 -31.75
CA GLY A 143 -8.05 -11.06 -32.86
C GLY A 143 -9.10 -11.50 -33.86
N LYS A 144 -10.18 -12.13 -33.37
CA LYS A 144 -11.29 -12.59 -34.21
C LYS A 144 -11.88 -11.45 -35.04
N TRP A 145 -12.00 -10.25 -34.48
CA TRP A 145 -12.45 -9.06 -35.20
C TRP A 145 -11.37 -8.50 -36.14
N TYR A 146 -10.12 -8.47 -35.70
CA TYR A 146 -8.98 -7.97 -36.47
C TYR A 146 -8.81 -8.71 -37.80
N PHE A 147 -8.93 -10.03 -37.77
CA PHE A 147 -8.74 -10.90 -38.94
C PHE A 147 -10.01 -11.12 -39.77
N LEU A 148 -11.10 -10.39 -39.53
CA LEU A 148 -12.26 -10.41 -40.44
C LEU A 148 -11.85 -9.84 -41.81
N GLU A 149 -12.19 -10.55 -42.89
CA GLU A 149 -11.83 -10.16 -44.26
C GLU A 149 -12.40 -8.79 -44.66
N ASP A 150 -13.56 -8.40 -44.11
CA ASP A 150 -14.30 -7.17 -44.40
C ASP A 150 -14.15 -6.09 -43.32
N ASN A 151 -13.09 -6.14 -42.50
CA ASN A 151 -12.94 -5.19 -41.40
C ASN A 151 -12.73 -3.73 -41.92
N PRO A 152 -13.59 -2.77 -41.54
CA PRO A 152 -13.59 -1.42 -42.08
C PRO A 152 -12.32 -0.61 -41.75
N LEU A 153 -11.55 -1.04 -40.75
CA LEU A 153 -10.35 -0.34 -40.29
C LEU A 153 -9.05 -0.90 -40.89
N GLN A 154 -9.10 -1.91 -41.77
CA GLN A 154 -7.91 -2.49 -42.40
C GLN A 154 -7.02 -1.48 -43.14
N VAL A 155 -7.61 -0.37 -43.61
CA VAL A 155 -6.88 0.70 -44.32
C VAL A 155 -6.08 1.59 -43.36
N GLU A 156 -6.42 1.60 -42.07
CA GLU A 156 -5.81 2.49 -41.09
C GLU A 156 -4.40 2.01 -40.71
N PRO A 157 -3.39 2.90 -40.66
CA PRO A 157 -2.03 2.52 -40.32
C PRO A 157 -1.89 2.03 -38.88
N GLU A 158 -2.68 2.58 -37.94
CA GLU A 158 -2.71 2.12 -36.55
C GLU A 158 -3.31 0.73 -36.40
N PHE A 159 -4.26 0.36 -37.26
CA PHE A 159 -4.81 -0.99 -37.30
C PHE A 159 -3.73 -1.98 -37.73
N LYS A 160 -2.98 -1.69 -38.80
CA LYS A 160 -1.86 -2.55 -39.23
C LYS A 160 -0.76 -2.65 -38.16
N ALA A 161 -0.46 -1.55 -37.47
CA ALA A 161 0.56 -1.51 -36.42
C ALA A 161 0.15 -2.21 -35.11
N LEU A 162 -1.12 -2.58 -34.95
CA LEU A 162 -1.66 -3.19 -33.73
C LEU A 162 -1.29 -4.68 -33.59
N ASP A 163 -1.13 -5.41 -34.69
CA ASP A 163 -1.03 -6.87 -34.67
C ASP A 163 0.21 -7.39 -33.94
N GLU A 164 1.41 -6.91 -34.33
CA GLU A 164 2.67 -7.30 -33.68
C GLU A 164 2.68 -7.10 -32.16
N PRO A 165 2.36 -5.91 -31.62
CA PRO A 165 2.38 -5.72 -30.18
C PRO A 165 1.27 -6.50 -29.48
N HIS A 166 0.13 -6.74 -30.13
CA HIS A 166 -0.94 -7.57 -29.59
C HIS A 166 -0.50 -9.04 -29.48
N ALA A 167 0.11 -9.59 -30.52
CA ALA A 167 0.69 -10.93 -30.51
C ALA A 167 1.75 -11.09 -29.41
N MET A 168 2.62 -10.08 -29.25
CA MET A 168 3.63 -10.08 -28.21
C MET A 168 3.05 -10.03 -26.79
N VAL A 169 1.95 -9.33 -26.55
CA VAL A 169 1.30 -9.34 -25.23
C VAL A 169 0.81 -10.75 -24.87
N HIS A 170 0.09 -11.41 -25.78
CA HIS A 170 -0.39 -12.78 -25.52
C HIS A 170 0.76 -13.77 -25.33
N LYS A 171 1.80 -13.67 -26.16
CA LYS A 171 3.00 -14.50 -26.02
C LYS A 171 3.68 -14.31 -24.67
N MET A 172 3.91 -13.07 -24.25
CA MET A 172 4.55 -12.77 -22.97
C MET A 172 3.67 -13.15 -21.77
N ALA A 173 2.34 -13.03 -21.89
CA ALA A 173 1.41 -13.48 -20.85
C ALA A 173 1.50 -14.99 -20.64
N HIS A 174 1.51 -15.76 -21.74
CA HIS A 174 1.63 -17.22 -21.70
C HIS A 174 3.00 -17.67 -21.15
N GLU A 175 4.08 -17.03 -21.59
CA GLU A 175 5.42 -17.30 -21.07
C GLU A 175 5.56 -16.92 -19.58
N ALA A 176 4.91 -15.83 -19.14
CA ALA A 176 4.89 -15.43 -17.73
C ALA A 176 4.17 -16.48 -16.86
N ALA A 177 2.99 -16.93 -17.29
CA ALA A 177 2.23 -17.97 -16.60
C ALA A 177 3.02 -19.28 -16.51
N THR A 178 3.63 -19.70 -17.62
CA THR A 178 4.44 -20.92 -17.69
C THR A 178 5.66 -20.84 -16.75
N ALA A 179 6.36 -19.70 -16.76
CA ALA A 179 7.53 -19.50 -15.91
C ALA A 179 7.16 -19.46 -14.42
N TYR A 180 6.04 -18.81 -14.08
CA TYR A 180 5.54 -18.74 -12.72
C TYR A 180 5.18 -20.13 -12.18
N GLN A 181 4.46 -20.93 -12.96
CA GLN A 181 4.10 -22.31 -12.61
C GLN A 181 5.33 -23.22 -12.44
N ALA A 182 6.40 -22.97 -13.20
CA ALA A 182 7.68 -23.66 -13.05
C ALA A 182 8.54 -23.15 -11.87
N GLY A 183 8.08 -22.15 -11.11
CA GLY A 183 8.82 -21.54 -10.01
C GLY A 183 9.91 -20.55 -10.44
N ASP A 184 10.03 -20.24 -11.74
CA ASP A 184 11.00 -19.28 -12.27
C ASP A 184 10.44 -17.85 -12.23
N ILE A 185 10.41 -17.28 -11.02
CA ILE A 185 9.88 -15.93 -10.76
C ILE A 185 10.65 -14.86 -11.54
N LYS A 186 11.97 -15.01 -11.71
CA LYS A 186 12.80 -14.03 -12.43
C LYS A 186 12.40 -13.95 -13.90
N LYS A 187 12.22 -15.11 -14.55
CA LYS A 187 11.76 -15.15 -15.93
C LYS A 187 10.35 -14.60 -16.06
N ALA A 188 9.44 -14.97 -15.16
CA ALA A 188 8.07 -14.47 -15.16
C ALA A 188 7.99 -12.93 -15.04
N GLN A 189 8.81 -12.33 -14.16
CA GLN A 189 8.95 -10.87 -14.05
C GLN A 189 9.51 -10.22 -15.32
N ASN A 190 10.49 -10.86 -15.98
CA ASN A 190 11.01 -10.34 -17.25
C ASN A 190 9.95 -10.39 -18.37
N CYS A 191 9.17 -11.46 -18.43
CA CYS A 191 8.03 -11.57 -19.34
C CYS A 191 6.99 -10.47 -19.05
N LEU A 192 6.69 -10.18 -17.78
CA LEU A 192 5.80 -9.06 -17.42
C LEU A 192 6.33 -7.72 -17.95
N LYS A 193 7.62 -7.39 -17.77
CA LYS A 193 8.20 -6.13 -18.30
C LYS A 193 8.01 -5.99 -19.80
N GLN A 194 8.19 -7.09 -20.54
CA GLN A 194 7.99 -7.09 -21.99
C GLN A 194 6.51 -6.97 -22.35
N LEU A 195 5.63 -7.69 -21.63
CA LEU A 195 4.18 -7.55 -21.75
C LEU A 195 3.76 -6.09 -21.58
N GLU A 196 4.24 -5.40 -20.55
CA GLU A 196 3.90 -3.99 -20.29
C GLU A 196 4.33 -3.05 -21.41
N LYS A 197 5.53 -3.25 -21.95
CA LYS A 197 6.06 -2.48 -23.08
C LYS A 197 5.17 -2.62 -24.31
N HIS A 198 4.77 -3.84 -24.67
CA HIS A 198 3.92 -4.07 -25.82
C HIS A 198 2.46 -3.66 -25.55
N SER A 199 1.98 -3.85 -24.32
CA SER A 199 0.65 -3.38 -23.88
C SER A 199 0.50 -1.88 -24.02
N GLY A 200 1.53 -1.09 -23.66
CA GLY A 200 1.53 0.36 -23.88
C GLY A 200 1.38 0.74 -25.37
N LYS A 201 1.94 -0.05 -26.29
CA LYS A 201 1.74 0.15 -27.74
C LYS A 201 0.31 -0.19 -28.16
N VAL A 202 -0.23 -1.33 -27.72
CA VAL A 202 -1.61 -1.75 -28.00
C VAL A 202 -2.60 -0.67 -27.56
N ILE A 203 -2.52 -0.22 -26.31
CA ILE A 203 -3.41 0.83 -25.77
C ILE A 203 -3.27 2.14 -26.57
N LYS A 204 -2.05 2.50 -26.97
CA LYS A 204 -1.81 3.69 -27.81
C LYS A 204 -2.50 3.56 -29.18
N TYR A 205 -2.43 2.41 -29.84
CA TYR A 205 -3.07 2.21 -31.15
C TYR A 205 -4.59 2.13 -31.02
N LEU A 206 -5.12 1.42 -30.02
CA LEU A 206 -6.55 1.37 -29.73
C LEU A 206 -7.12 2.77 -29.48
N ASN A 207 -6.48 3.58 -28.63
CA ASN A 207 -6.93 4.96 -28.36
C ASN A 207 -6.95 5.83 -29.63
N ARG A 208 -5.99 5.65 -30.55
CA ARG A 208 -5.98 6.38 -31.82
C ARG A 208 -7.10 5.95 -32.75
N LEU A 209 -7.38 4.65 -32.84
CA LEU A 209 -8.50 4.13 -33.63
C LEU A 209 -9.85 4.59 -33.06
N ILE A 210 -10.00 4.57 -31.73
CA ILE A 210 -11.18 5.09 -31.00
C ILE A 210 -11.39 6.56 -31.32
N ALA A 211 -10.35 7.40 -31.20
CA ALA A 211 -10.46 8.83 -31.48
C ALA A 211 -10.83 9.11 -32.96
N LYS A 212 -10.32 8.31 -33.89
CA LYS A 212 -10.68 8.41 -35.32
C LYS A 212 -12.14 8.04 -35.58
N GLU A 213 -12.64 6.97 -34.94
CA GLU A 213 -14.04 6.57 -35.06
C GLU A 213 -14.98 7.58 -34.40
N GLN A 214 -14.59 8.18 -33.26
CA GLN A 214 -15.36 9.26 -32.62
C GLN A 214 -15.47 10.52 -33.49
N GLY A 215 -14.40 10.89 -34.21
CA GLY A 215 -14.40 12.06 -35.10
C GLY A 215 -15.14 11.88 -36.43
N LYS A 216 -15.70 10.68 -36.70
CA LYS A 216 -16.56 10.42 -37.87
C LYS A 216 -18.04 10.72 -37.61
N TYR A 217 -18.41 11.01 -36.36
CA TYR A 217 -19.74 11.42 -35.92
C TYR A 217 -19.72 12.88 -35.44
#